data_AF-A0A6I3D775-F1
#
_entry.id   AF-A0A6I3D775-F1
#
_cell.length_a   1.000
_cell.length_b   1.000
_cell.length_c   1.000
_cell.angle_alpha   90.00
_cell.angle_beta   90.00
_cell.angle_gamma   90.00
#
_symmetry.space_group_name_H-M   'P 1'
#
loop_
_entity.id
_entity.type
_entity.pdbx_description
1 polymer ?
#
loop_
_entity_poly.entity_id
_entity_poly.type
_entity_poly.pdbx_seq_one_letter_code
_entity_poly.pdbx_strand_id
1 'polypeptide(L)'
;DQPSYEDARAIGQLVSERFINEEYDKVELIYTRFISAGKQEVVRRPLLPLEREVVSGGDGKPGDDSSNSATASYEFESSPEALLAGILPKYIEARIFAALLNAGASEHAARQRAMKAATDNAEELIKELSRVMNRARQDAITTEIMEIVGGAEALSSSDADADEDSAARAIAFERDYLEHQG
;
A
#
# COMPACT_ATOMS: atom_id res chain seq x y z
N ASP A 1 2.67 -14.61 -8.21
CA ASP A 1 1.75 -14.61 -9.36
C ASP A 1 2.40 -14.01 -10.57
N GLN A 2 2.86 -14.89 -11.46
CA GLN A 2 3.29 -14.51 -12.79
C GLN A 2 2.34 -15.25 -13.74
N PRO A 3 1.54 -14.53 -14.55
CA PRO A 3 0.59 -15.18 -15.44
C PRO A 3 1.35 -16.07 -16.43
N SER A 4 0.87 -17.29 -16.61
CA SER A 4 1.45 -18.25 -17.54
C SER A 4 0.73 -18.20 -18.89
N TYR A 5 1.36 -18.75 -19.92
CA TYR A 5 0.71 -18.91 -21.22
C TYR A 5 -0.49 -19.87 -21.15
N GLU A 6 -0.42 -20.90 -20.28
CA GLU A 6 -1.53 -21.85 -20.10
C GLU A 6 -2.78 -21.15 -19.54
N ASP A 7 -2.63 -20.15 -18.68
CA ASP A 7 -3.76 -19.35 -18.19
C ASP A 7 -4.44 -18.60 -19.34
N ALA A 8 -3.64 -17.98 -20.21
CA ALA A 8 -4.15 -17.28 -21.38
C ALA A 8 -4.81 -18.23 -22.38
N ARG A 9 -4.25 -19.44 -22.53
CA ARG A 9 -4.79 -20.49 -23.38
C ARG A 9 -6.16 -20.99 -22.90
N ALA A 10 -6.29 -21.27 -21.61
CA ALA A 10 -7.55 -21.71 -21.01
C ALA A 10 -8.65 -20.65 -21.19
N ILE A 11 -8.33 -19.37 -20.97
CA ILE A 11 -9.26 -18.25 -21.17
C ILE A 11 -9.61 -18.11 -22.66
N GLY A 12 -8.60 -18.17 -23.54
CA GLY A 12 -8.77 -18.03 -24.98
C GLY A 12 -9.67 -19.11 -25.58
N GLN A 13 -9.49 -20.36 -25.18
CA GLN A 13 -10.33 -21.49 -25.60
C GLN A 13 -11.78 -21.31 -25.14
N LEU A 14 -11.99 -21.05 -23.85
CA LEU A 14 -13.33 -20.86 -23.28
C LEU A 14 -14.11 -19.75 -24.00
N VAL A 15 -13.46 -18.61 -24.20
CA VAL A 15 -14.08 -17.43 -24.84
C VAL A 15 -14.36 -17.69 -26.32
N SER A 16 -13.44 -18.36 -27.01
CA SER A 16 -13.60 -18.67 -28.44
C SER A 16 -14.72 -19.70 -28.66
N GLU A 17 -14.79 -20.75 -27.86
CA GLU A 17 -15.84 -21.78 -27.94
C GLU A 17 -17.23 -21.18 -27.75
N ARG A 18 -17.41 -20.34 -26.72
CA ARG A 18 -18.71 -19.69 -26.45
C ARG A 18 -19.11 -18.68 -27.52
N PHE A 19 -18.14 -18.00 -28.13
CA PHE A 19 -18.40 -17.13 -29.28
C PHE A 19 -18.82 -17.95 -30.52
N ILE A 20 -18.16 -19.07 -30.80
CA ILE A 20 -18.51 -19.97 -31.91
C ILE A 20 -19.89 -20.60 -31.72
N ASN A 21 -20.26 -20.92 -30.48
CA ASN A 21 -21.59 -21.45 -30.13
C ASN A 21 -22.70 -20.39 -30.14
N GLU A 22 -22.40 -19.14 -30.57
CA GLU A 22 -23.33 -18.01 -30.56
C GLU A 22 -23.87 -17.66 -29.15
N GLU A 23 -23.17 -18.06 -28.09
CA GLU A 23 -23.49 -17.65 -26.72
C GLU A 23 -23.03 -16.21 -26.46
N TYR A 24 -21.99 -15.75 -27.17
CA TYR A 24 -21.44 -14.40 -27.10
C TYR A 24 -21.40 -13.75 -28.48
N ASP A 25 -22.04 -12.57 -28.61
CA ASP A 25 -21.98 -11.77 -29.83
C ASP A 25 -20.74 -10.86 -29.89
N LYS A 26 -20.16 -10.53 -28.72
CA LYS A 26 -19.03 -9.62 -28.61
C LYS A 26 -18.21 -9.91 -27.35
N VAL A 27 -16.89 -9.89 -27.51
CA VAL A 27 -15.93 -10.05 -26.41
C VAL A 27 -14.97 -8.88 -26.39
N GLU A 28 -14.81 -8.28 -25.22
CA GLU A 28 -13.87 -7.19 -24.99
C GLU A 28 -12.91 -7.54 -23.86
N LEU A 29 -11.64 -7.18 -24.07
CA LEU A 29 -10.57 -7.35 -23.11
C LEU A 29 -10.31 -6.01 -22.41
N ILE A 30 -10.54 -5.98 -21.11
CA ILE A 30 -10.26 -4.82 -20.26
C ILE A 30 -9.08 -5.16 -19.36
N TYR A 31 -8.03 -4.36 -19.43
CA TYR A 31 -6.82 -4.58 -18.64
C TYR A 31 -6.09 -3.27 -18.36
N THR A 32 -5.22 -3.31 -17.36
CA THR A 32 -4.36 -2.17 -17.05
C THR A 32 -3.08 -2.29 -17.86
N ARG A 33 -2.85 -1.34 -18.76
CA ARG A 33 -1.62 -1.23 -19.53
C ARG A 33 -0.52 -0.61 -18.67
N PHE A 34 0.62 -1.27 -18.67
CA PHE A 34 1.83 -0.75 -18.06
C PHE A 34 2.50 0.24 -19.02
N ILE A 35 2.54 1.53 -18.65
CA ILE A 35 3.30 2.54 -19.40
C ILE A 35 4.63 2.80 -18.68
N SER A 36 4.57 3.04 -17.38
CA SER A 36 5.75 3.18 -16.54
C SER A 36 5.42 2.84 -15.10
N ALA A 37 6.46 2.75 -14.25
CA ALA A 37 6.27 2.53 -12.83
C ALA A 37 5.34 3.57 -12.19
N GLY A 38 5.22 4.80 -12.71
CA GLY A 38 4.35 5.87 -12.19
C GLY A 38 3.04 6.08 -12.94
N LYS A 39 2.87 5.49 -14.13
CA LYS A 39 1.71 5.70 -15.00
C LYS A 39 1.16 4.37 -15.50
N GLN A 40 -0.09 4.13 -15.20
CA GLN A 40 -0.88 3.03 -15.72
C GLN A 40 -2.14 3.57 -16.39
N GLU A 41 -2.64 2.86 -17.39
CA GLU A 41 -3.83 3.26 -18.13
C GLU A 41 -4.77 2.07 -18.29
N VAL A 42 -6.06 2.25 -18.01
CA VAL A 42 -7.06 1.22 -18.26
C VAL A 42 -7.40 1.23 -19.74
N VAL A 43 -7.18 0.11 -20.41
CA VAL A 43 -7.44 -0.07 -21.83
C VAL A 43 -8.59 -1.05 -22.00
N ARG A 44 -9.57 -0.68 -22.83
CA ARG A 44 -10.64 -1.54 -23.32
C ARG A 44 -10.38 -1.82 -24.79
N ARG A 45 -10.29 -3.09 -25.17
CA ARG A 45 -10.07 -3.47 -26.57
C ARG A 45 -11.01 -4.60 -26.98
N PRO A 46 -11.67 -4.52 -28.15
CA PRO A 46 -12.38 -5.68 -28.70
C PRO A 46 -11.40 -6.84 -28.94
N LEU A 47 -11.83 -8.05 -28.58
CA LEU A 47 -11.10 -9.30 -28.80
C LEU A 47 -11.80 -10.15 -29.87
N LEU A 48 -13.14 -10.25 -29.81
CA LEU A 48 -13.99 -10.88 -30.82
C LEU A 48 -15.23 -10.00 -31.07
N PRO A 49 -15.72 -9.86 -32.31
CA PRO A 49 -15.12 -10.35 -33.56
C PRO A 49 -13.82 -9.64 -33.93
N LEU A 50 -12.98 -10.31 -34.73
CA LEU A 50 -11.71 -9.75 -35.21
C LEU A 50 -11.95 -8.85 -36.42
N GLU A 51 -12.06 -7.55 -36.18
CA GLU A 51 -12.17 -6.54 -37.23
C GLU A 51 -10.77 -6.12 -37.72
N ARG A 52 -10.62 -5.75 -39.00
CA ARG A 52 -9.31 -5.37 -39.58
C ARG A 52 -8.62 -4.23 -38.83
N GLU A 53 -9.40 -3.26 -38.34
CA GLU A 53 -8.93 -2.13 -37.53
C GLU A 53 -8.41 -2.57 -36.14
N VAL A 54 -8.88 -3.72 -35.65
CA VAL A 54 -8.46 -4.32 -34.37
C VAL A 54 -7.15 -5.09 -34.54
N VAL A 55 -6.83 -5.54 -35.75
CA VAL A 55 -5.57 -6.23 -36.06
C VAL A 55 -4.44 -5.24 -36.38
N SER A 56 -4.75 -4.05 -36.92
CA SER A 56 -3.76 -3.07 -37.39
C SER A 56 -3.03 -2.26 -36.30
N GLY A 57 -3.22 -2.56 -35.01
CA GLY A 57 -2.59 -1.79 -33.92
C GLY A 57 -1.92 -2.64 -32.83
N GLY A 58 -0.66 -2.35 -32.51
CA GLY A 58 0.02 -2.90 -31.32
C GLY A 58 -0.43 -2.24 -30.01
N ASP A 59 -0.25 -2.92 -28.87
CA ASP A 59 -0.36 -2.39 -27.50
C ASP A 59 -1.46 -1.33 -27.22
N GLY A 60 -2.68 -1.54 -27.71
CA GLY A 60 -3.81 -0.66 -27.38
C GLY A 60 -3.81 0.69 -28.10
N LYS A 61 -2.88 0.95 -29.04
CA LYS A 61 -2.97 2.08 -29.96
C LYS A 61 -3.58 1.61 -31.29
N PRO A 62 -4.47 2.40 -31.93
CA PRO A 62 -4.72 2.25 -33.36
C PRO A 62 -3.38 2.31 -34.08
N GLY A 63 -3.19 1.49 -35.11
CA GLY A 63 -2.03 1.65 -35.98
C GLY A 63 -2.01 3.07 -36.54
N ASP A 64 -0.82 3.67 -36.59
CA ASP A 64 -0.63 4.81 -37.47
C ASP A 64 -0.71 4.26 -38.91
N ASP A 65 -1.64 4.77 -39.72
CA ASP A 65 -1.76 4.44 -41.15
C ASP A 65 -0.45 4.68 -41.93
N SER A 66 0.55 5.32 -41.29
CA SER A 66 1.91 5.50 -41.79
C SER A 66 2.79 4.23 -41.76
N SER A 67 2.39 3.11 -41.15
CA SER A 67 3.17 1.88 -41.31
C SER A 67 2.92 1.32 -42.71
N ASN A 68 3.84 1.62 -43.64
CA ASN A 68 3.96 0.95 -44.93
C ASN A 68 3.63 -0.54 -44.76
N SER A 69 2.46 -0.94 -45.22
CA SER A 69 2.17 -2.33 -45.48
C SER A 69 3.11 -2.72 -46.61
N ALA A 70 4.31 -3.20 -46.25
CA ALA A 70 5.11 -3.96 -47.17
C ALA A 70 4.26 -5.21 -47.45
N THR A 71 3.47 -5.15 -48.53
CA THR A 71 2.73 -6.28 -49.07
C THR A 71 3.77 -7.25 -49.58
N ALA A 72 4.40 -7.99 -48.67
CA ALA A 72 5.25 -9.10 -49.02
C ALA A 72 4.34 -10.14 -49.67
N SER A 73 4.61 -10.46 -50.93
CA SER A 73 3.93 -11.54 -51.62
C SER A 73 4.33 -12.85 -50.93
N TYR A 74 3.44 -13.40 -50.11
CA TYR A 74 3.62 -14.70 -49.48
C TYR A 74 3.14 -15.80 -50.44
N GLU A 75 4.01 -16.76 -50.73
CA GLU A 75 3.60 -18.03 -51.32
C GLU A 75 3.17 -18.96 -50.18
N PHE A 76 1.93 -19.46 -50.23
CA PHE A 76 1.37 -20.33 -49.21
C PHE A 76 1.45 -21.80 -49.68
N GLU A 77 2.04 -22.66 -48.85
CA GLU A 77 2.08 -24.11 -49.11
C GLU A 77 0.71 -24.80 -48.92
N SER A 78 -0.24 -24.13 -48.26
CA SER A 78 -1.61 -24.58 -47.98
C SER A 78 -2.62 -23.52 -48.39
N SER A 79 -3.93 -23.86 -48.39
CA SER A 79 -4.95 -22.82 -48.66
C SER A 79 -4.92 -21.75 -47.56
N PRO A 80 -5.13 -20.46 -47.91
CA PRO A 80 -5.15 -19.36 -46.94
C PRO A 80 -6.11 -19.59 -45.76
N GLU A 81 -7.23 -20.27 -46.00
CA GLU A 81 -8.24 -20.58 -44.98
C GLU A 81 -7.71 -21.58 -43.94
N ALA A 82 -7.01 -22.63 -44.39
CA ALA A 82 -6.42 -23.63 -43.51
C ALA A 82 -5.33 -23.01 -42.62
N LEU A 83 -4.55 -22.08 -43.17
CA LEU A 83 -3.55 -21.33 -42.41
C LEU A 83 -4.20 -20.44 -41.34
N LEU A 84 -5.23 -19.67 -41.72
CA LEU A 84 -5.96 -18.80 -40.80
C LEU A 84 -6.61 -19.59 -39.66
N ALA A 85 -7.20 -20.76 -39.94
CA ALA A 85 -7.79 -21.62 -38.92
C ALA A 85 -6.78 -22.06 -37.83
N GLY A 86 -5.50 -22.20 -38.18
CA GLY A 86 -4.44 -22.52 -37.22
C GLY A 86 -3.85 -21.32 -36.48
N ILE A 87 -3.82 -20.14 -37.11
CA ILE A 87 -3.20 -18.93 -36.55
C ILE A 87 -4.17 -18.13 -35.67
N LEU A 88 -5.47 -18.11 -36.00
CA LEU A 88 -6.47 -17.31 -35.28
C LEU A 88 -6.55 -17.66 -33.78
N PRO A 89 -6.61 -18.94 -33.36
CA PRO A 89 -6.59 -19.28 -31.94
C PRO A 89 -5.33 -18.78 -31.24
N LYS A 90 -4.15 -18.96 -31.85
CA LYS A 90 -2.88 -18.49 -31.30
C LYS A 90 -2.83 -16.97 -31.17
N TYR A 91 -3.44 -16.24 -32.09
CA TYR A 91 -3.56 -14.78 -32.00
C TYR A 91 -4.36 -14.38 -30.76
N ILE A 92 -5.52 -14.99 -30.52
CA ILE A 92 -6.37 -14.70 -29.36
C ILE A 92 -5.62 -15.00 -28.06
N GLU A 93 -4.99 -16.18 -27.97
CA GLU A 93 -4.16 -16.59 -26.82
C GLU A 93 -3.03 -15.59 -26.56
N ALA A 94 -2.30 -15.18 -27.60
CA ALA A 94 -1.21 -14.21 -27.48
C ALA A 94 -1.72 -12.82 -27.01
N ARG A 95 -2.89 -12.38 -27.49
CA ARG A 95 -3.49 -11.10 -27.07
C ARG A 95 -3.91 -11.12 -25.61
N ILE A 96 -4.51 -12.21 -25.13
CA ILE A 96 -4.87 -12.38 -23.73
C ILE A 96 -3.60 -12.43 -22.88
N PHE A 97 -2.59 -13.19 -23.30
CA PHE A 97 -1.33 -13.31 -22.57
C PHE A 97 -0.63 -11.95 -22.43
N ALA A 98 -0.57 -11.16 -23.51
CA ALA A 98 -0.02 -9.81 -23.47
C ALA A 98 -0.78 -8.89 -22.49
N ALA A 99 -2.11 -9.01 -22.42
CA ALA A 99 -2.92 -8.24 -21.47
C ALA A 99 -2.66 -8.66 -20.02
N LEU A 100 -2.55 -9.97 -19.75
CA LEU A 100 -2.20 -10.50 -18.43
C LEU A 100 -0.82 -10.01 -17.97
N LEU A 101 0.19 -10.04 -18.85
CA LEU A 101 1.52 -9.52 -18.54
C LEU A 101 1.49 -8.01 -18.22
N ASN A 102 0.74 -7.23 -18.99
CA ASN A 102 0.55 -5.80 -18.74
C ASN A 102 -0.13 -5.53 -17.40
N ALA A 103 -1.18 -6.29 -17.08
CA ALA A 103 -1.91 -6.17 -15.82
C ALA A 103 -1.02 -6.55 -14.62
N GLY A 104 -0.29 -7.67 -14.70
CA GLY A 104 0.63 -8.10 -13.65
C GLY A 104 1.76 -7.11 -13.40
N ALA A 105 2.39 -6.59 -14.46
CA ALA A 105 3.42 -5.54 -14.33
C ALA A 105 2.84 -4.25 -13.70
N SER A 106 1.64 -3.84 -14.13
CA SER A 106 0.93 -2.68 -13.59
C SER A 106 0.61 -2.84 -12.12
N GLU A 107 0.12 -4.01 -11.71
CA GLU A 107 -0.20 -4.35 -10.33
C GLU A 107 1.05 -4.33 -9.46
N HIS A 108 2.13 -4.99 -9.88
CA HIS A 108 3.38 -5.00 -9.12
C HIS A 108 3.92 -3.58 -8.90
N ALA A 109 3.94 -2.75 -9.94
CA ALA A 109 4.39 -1.37 -9.83
C ALA A 109 3.48 -0.53 -8.91
N ALA A 110 2.16 -0.69 -9.03
CA ALA A 110 1.20 0.01 -8.17
C ALA A 110 1.35 -0.41 -6.70
N ARG A 111 1.51 -1.72 -6.45
CA ARG A 111 1.73 -2.28 -5.11
C ARG A 111 3.03 -1.76 -4.51
N GLN A 112 4.13 -1.77 -5.25
CA GLN A 112 5.41 -1.24 -4.79
C GLN A 112 5.33 0.23 -4.39
N ARG A 113 4.63 1.05 -5.19
CA ARG A 113 4.40 2.47 -4.85
C ARG A 113 3.54 2.65 -3.62
N ALA A 114 2.44 1.92 -3.51
CA ALA A 114 1.56 1.98 -2.35
C ALA A 114 2.31 1.60 -1.07
N MET A 115 3.13 0.54 -1.13
CA MET A 115 3.97 0.11 -0.01
C MET A 115 5.04 1.15 0.33
N LYS A 116 5.70 1.76 -0.67
CA LYS A 116 6.66 2.83 -0.42
C LYS A 116 6.00 4.02 0.30
N ALA A 117 4.84 4.48 -0.20
CA ALA A 117 4.09 5.56 0.45
C ALA A 117 3.66 5.20 1.88
N ALA A 118 3.24 3.95 2.11
CA ALA A 118 2.90 3.47 3.46
C ALA A 118 4.12 3.48 4.40
N THR A 119 5.29 3.04 3.93
CA THR A 119 6.55 3.10 4.70
C THR A 119 6.93 4.55 5.01
N ASP A 120 6.91 5.43 4.02
CA ASP A 120 7.25 6.84 4.19
C ASP A 120 6.33 7.50 5.25
N ASN A 121 5.01 7.23 5.18
CA ASN A 121 4.03 7.71 6.17
C ASN A 121 4.26 7.12 7.57
N ALA A 122 4.62 5.84 7.66
CA ALA A 122 4.91 5.19 8.94
C ALA A 122 6.17 5.77 9.59
N GLU A 123 7.21 6.08 8.81
CA GLU A 123 8.42 6.74 9.31
C GLU A 123 8.13 8.15 9.84
N GLU A 124 7.24 8.90 9.19
CA GLU A 124 6.78 10.20 9.68
C GLU A 124 6.08 10.07 11.03
N LEU A 125 5.14 9.12 11.14
CA LEU A 125 4.43 8.84 12.38
C LEU A 125 5.37 8.41 13.51
N ILE A 126 6.36 7.56 13.22
CA ILE A 126 7.37 7.15 14.20
C ILE A 126 8.13 8.37 14.74
N LYS A 127 8.54 9.30 13.87
CA LYS A 127 9.25 10.52 14.27
C LYS A 127 8.37 11.39 15.17
N GLU A 128 7.10 11.56 14.81
CA GLU A 128 6.14 12.34 15.60
C GLU A 128 5.90 11.72 16.98
N LEU A 129 5.53 10.43 17.02
CA LEU A 129 5.24 9.72 18.26
C LEU A 129 6.47 9.63 19.17
N SER A 130 7.68 9.51 18.61
CA SER A 130 8.92 9.55 19.40
C SER A 130 9.12 10.91 20.09
N ARG A 131 8.76 12.02 19.44
CA ARG A 131 8.81 13.36 20.06
C ARG A 131 7.79 13.48 21.17
N VAL A 132 6.56 12.98 20.95
CA VAL A 132 5.50 12.97 21.97
C VAL A 132 5.93 12.12 23.18
N MET A 133 6.47 10.93 22.96
CA MET A 133 6.96 10.03 24.00
C MET A 133 8.06 10.69 24.84
N ASN A 134 9.04 11.35 24.20
CA ASN A 134 10.12 12.02 24.92
C ASN A 134 9.61 13.20 25.76
N ARG A 135 8.65 13.97 25.25
CA ARG A 135 8.01 15.03 26.03
C ARG A 135 7.25 14.47 27.23
N ALA A 136 6.41 13.46 27.02
CA ALA A 136 5.67 12.81 28.10
C ALA A 136 6.60 12.19 29.16
N ARG A 137 7.75 11.63 28.74
CA ARG A 137 8.79 11.14 29.66
C ARG A 137 9.39 12.28 30.48
N GLN A 138 9.70 13.43 29.88
CA GLN A 138 10.24 14.59 30.60
C GLN A 138 9.22 15.12 31.61
N ASP A 139 7.96 15.28 31.20
CA ASP A 139 6.87 15.73 32.07
C ASP A 139 6.68 14.77 33.27
N ALA A 140 6.77 13.46 33.03
CA ALA A 140 6.71 12.45 34.10
C ALA A 140 7.90 12.55 35.07
N ILE A 141 9.14 12.66 34.57
CA ILE A 141 10.34 12.82 35.42
C ILE A 141 10.24 14.11 36.25
N THR A 142 9.81 15.21 35.65
CA THR A 142 9.63 16.47 36.38
C THR A 142 8.56 16.34 37.45
N THR A 143 7.44 15.68 37.15
CA THR A 143 6.37 15.44 38.14
C THR A 143 6.90 14.59 39.31
N GLU A 144 7.60 13.49 39.02
CA GLU A 144 8.21 12.64 40.05
C GLU A 144 9.22 13.41 40.92
N ILE A 145 10.07 14.24 40.33
CA ILE A 145 11.01 15.09 41.08
C ILE A 145 10.26 16.09 41.98
N MET A 146 9.20 16.73 41.46
CA MET A 146 8.40 17.68 42.24
C MET A 146 7.68 17.01 43.41
N GLU A 147 7.19 15.78 43.22
CA GLU A 147 6.60 14.96 44.28
C GLU A 147 7.63 14.59 45.36
N ILE A 148 8.85 14.21 44.96
CA ILE A 148 9.94 13.89 45.90
C ILE A 148 10.34 15.13 46.71
N VAL A 149 10.54 16.29 46.06
CA VAL A 149 10.93 17.53 46.73
C VAL A 149 9.83 18.01 47.67
N GLY A 150 8.57 18.02 47.21
CA GLY A 150 7.43 18.40 48.05
C GLY A 150 7.23 17.47 49.24
N GLY A 151 7.44 16.16 49.07
CA GLY A 151 7.40 15.19 50.16
C GLY A 151 8.53 15.36 51.18
N ALA A 152 9.76 15.63 50.70
CA ALA A 152 10.91 15.88 51.57
C ALA A 152 10.75 17.18 52.38
N GLU A 153 10.26 18.25 51.76
CA GLU A 153 9.96 19.52 52.44
C GLU A 153 8.86 19.35 53.50
N ALA A 154 7.81 18.60 53.19
CA ALA A 154 6.75 18.29 54.15
C ALA A 154 7.29 17.58 55.40
N LEU A 155 8.18 16.58 55.25
CA LEU A 155 8.84 15.93 56.39
C LEU A 155 9.70 16.91 57.20
N SER A 156 10.53 17.73 56.53
CA SER A 156 11.37 18.70 57.22
C SER A 156 10.56 19.73 58.00
N SER A 157 9.43 20.19 57.46
CA SER A 157 8.54 21.11 58.17
C SER A 157 7.89 20.45 59.38
N SER A 158 7.50 19.17 59.28
CA SER A 158 6.93 18.45 60.41
C SER A 158 7.93 18.17 61.53
N ASP A 159 9.20 17.92 61.21
CA ASP A 159 10.26 17.77 62.21
C ASP A 159 10.54 19.10 62.94
N ALA A 160 10.53 20.23 62.22
CA ALA A 160 10.67 21.56 62.81
C ALA A 160 9.49 21.92 63.72
N ASP A 161 8.26 21.62 63.31
CA ASP A 161 7.06 21.83 64.13
C ASP A 161 7.06 20.94 65.39
N ALA A 162 7.58 19.70 65.30
CA ALA A 162 7.70 18.79 66.43
C ALA A 162 8.75 19.25 67.46
N ASP A 163 9.87 19.81 67.01
CA ASP A 163 10.90 20.38 67.87
C ASP A 163 10.41 21.66 68.58
N GLU A 164 9.62 22.51 67.91
CA GLU A 164 8.99 23.68 68.53
C GLU A 164 7.97 23.30 69.62
N ASP A 165 7.12 22.30 69.39
CA ASP A 165 6.14 21.84 70.39
C ASP A 165 6.82 21.17 71.60
N SER A 166 7.92 20.46 71.38
CA SER A 166 8.76 19.87 72.43
C SER A 166 9.42 20.93 73.32
N ALA A 167 10.01 21.96 72.70
CA ALA A 167 10.64 23.07 73.41
C ALA A 167 9.59 23.86 74.22
N ALA A 168 8.41 24.11 73.65
CA ALA A 168 7.31 24.79 74.34
C ALA A 168 6.81 23.99 75.56
N ARG A 169 6.71 22.66 75.43
CA ARG A 169 6.33 21.77 76.55
C ARG A 169 7.39 21.71 77.65
N ALA A 170 8.67 21.67 77.29
CA ALA A 170 9.76 21.67 78.27
C ALA A 170 9.77 22.96 79.10
N ILE A 171 9.59 24.12 78.46
CA ILE A 171 9.50 25.41 79.14
C ILE A 171 8.26 25.49 80.04
N ALA A 172 7.12 24.97 79.59
CA ALA A 172 5.91 24.91 80.40
C ALA A 172 6.08 24.03 81.64
N PHE A 173 6.75 22.88 81.50
CA PHE A 173 7.04 21.97 82.60
C PHE A 173 8.03 22.58 83.61
N GLU A 174 9.09 23.25 83.14
CA GLU A 174 10.06 23.95 83.99
C GLU A 174 9.38 25.07 84.80
N ARG A 175 8.46 25.81 84.18
CA ARG A 175 7.67 26.86 84.85
C ARG A 175 6.76 26.29 85.93
N ASP A 176 6.06 25.19 85.63
CA ASP A 176 5.14 24.53 86.56
C ASP A 176 5.90 23.89 87.75
N TYR A 177 7.09 23.36 87.50
CA TYR A 177 7.99 22.81 88.53
C TYR A 177 8.51 23.87 89.50
N LEU A 178 8.82 25.07 88.98
CA LEU A 178 9.25 26.22 89.80
C LEU A 178 8.11 26.83 90.61
N GLU A 179 6.86 26.76 90.13
CA GLU A 179 5.68 27.25 90.86
C GLU A 179 5.28 26.35 92.05
N HIS A 180 5.65 25.07 92.05
CA HIS A 180 5.27 24.10 93.09
C HIS A 180 6.38 23.79 94.13
N GLN A 181 7.56 24.43 94.05
CA GLN A 181 8.65 24.30 95.04
C GLN A 181 8.79 25.50 96.01
N GLY A 182 7.89 26.49 95.95
CA GLY A 182 7.78 27.57 96.95
C GLY A 182 6.77 27.25 98.04
#